data_AF-A0A949M9Q4-F1
#
_entry.id   AF-A0A949M9Q4-F1
#
_cell.length_a   1.000
_cell.length_b   1.000
_cell.length_c   1.000
_cell.angle_alpha   90.00
_cell.angle_beta   90.00
_cell.angle_gamma   90.00
#
_symmetry.space_group_name_H-M   'P 1'
#
loop_
_entity.id
_entity.type
_entity.pdbx_description
1 polymer ?
#
loop_
_entity_poly.entity_id
_entity_poly.type
_entity_poly.pdbx_seq_one_letter_code
_entity_poly.pdbx_strand_id
1 'polypeptide(L)'
;MKLPSFRPYQVVEIFMEIEVQLTKQPIAEKISPAQGGAAGAWLEFRGVVRGSEDEKDISALEYEAYAEMAWREIRRILESLALKWPCLAVKVVHRIGVIPVGETAIYASVAAAHRHEAIGLLAEFMDRLKQDVPIWKRRAMARDESGNEERNESRNERPARAGQRAHDAEASGQQAAKSADEARMEISSRCRPLPPERQPLPEAAGCILRETVRASEDMPPADRSTRDGYAVRLDDASQTFLVVDTLHAADWRPRGLQTGQAVRVATGASLPCQNLQVIMQEDVVRVENEIRIVRRGPDRNVSLRGEDMRAGAVVLETGARLDAGALALLATVGCVHPLVSPRLRVRHFTTGDEIVSPEIAPKAGQIRDSNSSLIRGLLRPFECDLIQGHLPENFDEAASRIGGLKVPGNPHLLLISGGASVGDKDFTRALLEWLGFEIVFSQVNARPGRPLIFGIHGSGVAFGLPGNPLSHFVCFHLAVAGALAALTGGPAPKWSRGRLAGKLEGEPSARETFWPARWAVSDEGTVRLHLLAWANSGNVACLASANALARIPAQCGRLDPSAIVEFLPVSAMPEKL
;
A
#
# COMPACT_ATOMS: atom_id res chain seq x y z
N MET A 1 30.50 49.87 26.62
CA MET A 1 29.93 49.93 25.26
C MET A 1 28.63 49.11 25.29
N LYS A 2 27.47 49.77 25.36
CA LYS A 2 26.15 49.12 25.49
C LYS A 2 25.70 48.63 24.11
N LEU A 3 25.29 47.37 24.02
CA LEU A 3 24.62 46.79 22.84
C LEU A 3 23.28 47.50 22.59
N PRO A 4 22.89 47.77 21.34
CA PRO A 4 21.67 48.52 21.04
C PRO A 4 20.42 47.65 21.25
N SER A 5 19.42 48.27 21.87
CA SER A 5 18.09 47.70 22.14
C SER A 5 17.34 47.42 20.83
N PHE A 6 16.91 46.18 20.64
CA PHE A 6 15.91 45.82 19.64
C PHE A 6 14.59 46.54 19.93
N ARG A 7 14.13 47.38 18.99
CA ARG A 7 12.74 47.87 18.98
C ARG A 7 11.86 46.77 18.39
N PRO A 8 10.73 46.39 19.01
CA PRO A 8 9.76 45.51 18.37
C PRO A 8 9.13 46.24 17.18
N TYR A 9 9.07 45.57 16.03
CA TYR A 9 8.32 46.05 14.86
C TYR A 9 6.85 46.19 15.26
N GLN A 10 6.31 47.40 15.16
CA GLN A 10 4.87 47.64 15.18
C GLN A 10 4.26 46.94 13.96
N VAL A 11 3.48 45.90 14.19
CA VAL A 11 2.58 45.34 13.18
C VAL A 11 1.49 46.38 12.98
N VAL A 12 1.57 47.16 11.90
CA VAL A 12 0.45 47.98 11.44
C VAL A 12 -0.55 46.98 10.84
N GLU A 13 -1.65 46.72 11.53
CA GLU A 13 -2.81 46.04 10.94
C GLU A 13 -3.32 46.91 9.79
N ILE A 14 -2.92 46.57 8.56
CA ILE A 14 -3.55 47.10 7.36
C ILE A 14 -4.91 46.43 7.27
N PHE A 15 -5.97 47.13 7.69
CA PHE A 15 -7.34 46.69 7.47
C PHE A 15 -7.58 46.59 5.96
N MET A 16 -7.70 45.36 5.47
CA MET A 16 -8.11 45.08 4.10
C MET A 16 -9.63 44.98 4.06
N GLU A 17 -10.26 45.78 3.19
CA GLU A 17 -11.70 45.70 2.94
C GLU A 17 -12.00 44.64 1.87
N ILE A 18 -12.68 43.56 2.23
CA ILE A 18 -13.19 42.55 1.29
C ILE A 18 -14.71 42.64 1.24
N GLU A 19 -15.24 42.96 0.06
CA GLU A 19 -16.68 42.95 -0.22
C GLU A 19 -17.02 41.89 -1.27
N VAL A 20 -17.90 40.96 -0.92
CA VAL A 20 -18.36 39.90 -1.83
C VAL A 20 -19.89 39.93 -1.89
N GLN A 21 -20.44 39.96 -3.10
CA GLN A 21 -21.88 39.96 -3.33
C GLN A 21 -22.26 38.97 -4.43
N LEU A 22 -23.32 38.20 -4.18
CA LEU A 22 -24.03 37.44 -5.20
C LEU A 22 -25.38 38.11 -5.46
N THR A 23 -25.69 38.40 -6.72
CA THR A 23 -26.91 39.14 -7.09
C THR A 23 -27.63 38.50 -8.26
N LYS A 24 -28.95 38.69 -8.35
CA LYS A 24 -29.72 38.35 -9.56
C LYS A 24 -29.90 39.56 -10.50
N GLN A 25 -29.69 40.76 -9.97
CA GLN A 25 -29.89 42.02 -10.68
C GLN A 25 -28.69 42.35 -11.58
N PRO A 26 -28.88 43.13 -12.66
CA PRO A 26 -27.78 43.63 -13.47
C PRO A 26 -26.73 44.36 -12.62
N ILE A 27 -25.45 44.10 -12.91
CA ILE A 27 -24.33 44.72 -12.20
C ILE A 27 -24.18 46.15 -12.72
N ALA A 28 -24.79 47.12 -12.03
CA ALA A 28 -24.72 48.55 -12.35
C ALA A 28 -23.55 49.26 -11.64
N GLU A 29 -22.65 48.50 -11.02
CA GLU A 29 -21.65 49.08 -10.13
C GLU A 29 -20.62 49.95 -10.87
N LYS A 30 -20.41 51.13 -10.27
CA LYS A 30 -19.25 51.99 -10.43
C LYS A 30 -18.75 52.25 -9.00
N ILE A 31 -17.72 51.56 -8.56
CA ILE A 31 -17.09 51.91 -7.28
C ILE A 31 -16.01 52.96 -7.58
N SER A 32 -15.92 53.98 -6.73
CA SER A 32 -14.89 55.01 -6.83
C SER A 32 -13.66 54.63 -6.00
N PRO A 33 -12.45 55.10 -6.37
CA PRO A 33 -11.23 55.06 -5.55
C PRO A 33 -11.53 55.15 -4.07
N ALA A 34 -11.11 54.13 -3.30
CA ALA A 34 -11.11 54.21 -1.85
C ALA A 34 -10.51 55.57 -1.46
N GLN A 35 -11.31 56.39 -0.77
CA GLN A 35 -10.95 57.76 -0.45
C GLN A 35 -9.76 57.74 0.52
N GLY A 36 -8.57 58.06 0.02
CA GLY A 36 -7.41 58.31 0.87
C GLY A 36 -6.09 57.84 0.29
N GLY A 37 -5.60 58.52 -0.76
CA GLY A 37 -4.17 58.70 -1.13
C GLY A 37 -3.18 57.52 -1.17
N ALA A 38 -3.55 56.30 -0.80
CA ALA A 38 -2.65 55.17 -0.54
C ALA A 38 -2.64 54.12 -1.66
N ALA A 39 -3.63 54.16 -2.55
CA ALA A 39 -3.71 53.26 -3.70
C ALA A 39 -2.85 53.80 -4.86
N GLY A 40 -1.72 53.14 -5.14
CA GLY A 40 -0.91 53.41 -6.33
C GLY A 40 -1.35 52.62 -7.56
N ALA A 41 -2.32 51.70 -7.42
CA ALA A 41 -2.98 51.03 -8.53
C ALA A 41 -4.42 50.64 -8.22
N TRP A 42 -5.26 50.71 -9.24
CA TRP A 42 -6.64 50.28 -9.24
C TRP A 42 -6.89 49.48 -10.53
N LEU A 43 -7.48 48.29 -10.41
CA LEU A 43 -7.86 47.46 -11.54
C LEU A 43 -9.31 47.02 -11.43
N GLU A 44 -10.02 47.07 -12.57
CA GLU A 44 -11.36 46.51 -12.72
C GLU A 44 -11.36 45.41 -13.77
N PHE A 45 -12.14 44.37 -13.51
CA PHE A 45 -12.43 43.29 -14.43
C PHE A 45 -13.93 43.12 -14.57
N ARG A 46 -14.39 42.97 -15.81
CA ARG A 46 -15.78 42.62 -16.15
C ARG A 46 -15.79 41.39 -17.04
N GLY A 47 -16.36 40.31 -16.53
CA GLY A 47 -16.68 39.14 -17.33
C GLY A 47 -18.02 39.35 -18.02
N VAL A 48 -18.02 39.53 -19.34
CA VAL A 48 -19.22 39.81 -20.14
C VAL A 48 -19.67 38.56 -20.89
N VAL A 49 -20.97 38.31 -20.95
CA VAL A 49 -21.55 37.22 -21.73
C VAL A 49 -21.39 37.51 -23.23
N ARG A 50 -20.68 36.63 -23.94
CA ARG A 50 -20.44 36.74 -25.39
C ARG A 50 -21.62 36.15 -26.17
N GLY A 51 -21.84 36.64 -27.40
CA GLY A 51 -22.93 36.20 -28.27
C GLY A 51 -22.79 34.78 -28.85
N SER A 52 -21.67 34.13 -28.63
CA SER A 52 -21.38 32.80 -29.14
C SER A 52 -20.71 31.92 -28.08
N GLU A 53 -21.13 30.66 -28.01
CA GLU A 53 -20.50 29.61 -27.22
C GLU A 53 -20.44 28.32 -28.03
N ASP A 54 -19.28 27.66 -28.07
CA ASP A 54 -19.03 26.44 -28.86
C ASP A 54 -19.55 26.54 -30.31
N GLU A 55 -19.24 27.67 -30.95
CA GLU A 55 -19.64 28.03 -32.32
C GLU A 55 -21.17 28.16 -32.55
N LYS A 56 -21.96 28.25 -31.49
CA LYS A 56 -23.41 28.50 -31.55
C LYS A 56 -23.77 29.87 -31.03
N ASP A 57 -24.70 30.54 -31.72
CA ASP A 57 -25.25 31.81 -31.27
C ASP A 57 -26.17 31.62 -30.07
N ILE A 58 -25.91 32.40 -29.03
CA ILE A 58 -26.64 32.36 -27.76
C ILE A 58 -27.26 33.73 -27.50
N SER A 59 -28.36 33.77 -26.77
CA SER A 59 -29.06 34.98 -26.33
C SER A 59 -28.81 35.29 -24.85
N ALA A 60 -28.49 34.27 -24.03
CA ALA A 60 -28.18 34.41 -22.62
C ALA A 60 -27.40 33.20 -22.05
N LEU A 61 -26.76 33.39 -20.89
CA LEU A 61 -26.17 32.34 -20.06
C LEU A 61 -26.84 32.24 -18.69
N GLU A 62 -27.12 31.03 -18.23
CA GLU A 62 -27.65 30.78 -16.89
C GLU A 62 -26.56 30.30 -15.93
N TYR A 63 -26.36 31.05 -14.84
CA TYR A 63 -25.48 30.67 -13.74
C TYR A 63 -26.29 30.24 -12.53
N GLU A 64 -25.94 29.13 -11.90
CA GLU A 64 -26.54 28.68 -10.65
C GLU A 64 -25.45 28.48 -9.60
N ALA A 65 -25.79 28.77 -8.35
CA ALA A 65 -24.86 28.72 -7.24
C ALA A 65 -25.61 28.44 -5.93
N TYR A 66 -24.96 27.72 -5.03
CA TYR A 66 -25.34 27.73 -3.62
C TYR A 66 -24.82 29.03 -2.99
N ALA A 67 -25.69 30.04 -2.86
CA ALA A 67 -25.28 31.41 -2.57
C ALA A 67 -24.35 31.55 -1.35
N GLU A 68 -24.70 30.93 -0.21
CA GLU A 68 -23.88 30.96 1.01
C GLU A 68 -22.50 30.31 0.82
N MET A 69 -22.45 29.16 0.13
CA MET A 69 -21.20 28.43 -0.09
C MET A 69 -20.29 29.15 -1.09
N ALA A 70 -20.86 29.65 -2.20
CA ALA A 70 -20.13 30.42 -3.20
C ALA A 70 -19.61 31.74 -2.61
N TRP A 71 -20.39 32.44 -1.80
CA TRP A 71 -19.94 33.64 -1.09
C TRP A 71 -18.76 33.35 -0.16
N ARG A 72 -18.88 32.29 0.66
CA ARG A 72 -17.83 31.91 1.63
C ARG A 72 -16.54 31.50 0.93
N GLU A 73 -16.64 30.80 -0.19
CA GLU A 73 -15.49 30.34 -0.95
C GLU A 73 -14.79 31.49 -1.69
N ILE A 74 -15.54 32.40 -2.33
CA ILE A 74 -14.97 33.63 -2.91
C ILE A 74 -14.22 34.42 -1.85
N ARG A 75 -14.84 34.62 -0.67
CA ARG A 75 -14.21 35.35 0.44
C ARG A 75 -12.92 34.66 0.90
N ARG A 76 -12.94 33.34 1.09
CA ARG A 76 -11.76 32.54 1.50
C ARG A 76 -10.62 32.66 0.49
N ILE A 77 -10.93 32.61 -0.81
CA ILE A 77 -9.92 32.77 -1.88
C ILE A 77 -9.30 34.16 -1.78
N LEU A 78 -10.11 35.21 -1.65
CA LEU A 78 -9.63 36.60 -1.55
C LEU A 78 -8.75 36.81 -0.30
N GLU A 79 -9.19 36.32 0.86
CA GLU A 79 -8.41 36.37 2.11
C GLU A 79 -7.07 35.63 1.98
N SER A 80 -7.07 34.47 1.33
CA SER A 80 -5.85 33.70 1.06
C SER A 80 -4.91 34.39 0.06
N LEU A 81 -5.45 34.97 -1.01
CA LEU A 81 -4.64 35.63 -2.03
C LEU A 81 -4.08 36.96 -1.54
N ALA A 82 -4.77 37.66 -0.64
CA ALA A 82 -4.29 38.89 -0.05
C ALA A 82 -3.02 38.72 0.81
N LEU A 83 -2.78 37.52 1.36
CA LEU A 83 -1.53 37.20 2.06
C LEU A 83 -0.32 37.19 1.10
N LYS A 84 -0.55 36.80 -0.16
CA LYS A 84 0.46 36.71 -1.22
C LYS A 84 0.57 38.02 -2.01
N TRP A 85 -0.55 38.68 -2.22
CA TRP A 85 -0.70 39.92 -2.98
C TRP A 85 -1.39 40.98 -2.10
N PRO A 86 -0.65 41.67 -1.23
CA PRO A 86 -1.25 42.64 -0.31
C PRO A 86 -2.04 43.72 -1.06
N CYS A 87 -3.32 43.88 -0.71
CA CYS A 87 -4.21 44.88 -1.29
C CYS A 87 -4.89 45.70 -0.19
N LEU A 88 -5.39 46.88 -0.57
CA LEU A 88 -6.10 47.80 0.31
C LEU A 88 -7.59 47.46 0.35
N ALA A 89 -8.17 47.15 -0.81
CA ALA A 89 -9.55 46.75 -0.94
C ALA A 89 -9.75 45.82 -2.14
N VAL A 90 -10.66 44.86 -2.01
CA VAL A 90 -11.15 44.04 -3.11
C VAL A 90 -12.66 43.87 -3.03
N LYS A 91 -13.32 44.08 -4.17
CA LYS A 91 -14.75 43.91 -4.32
C LYS A 91 -15.07 42.94 -5.45
N VAL A 92 -15.92 41.97 -5.17
CA VAL A 92 -16.40 41.01 -6.16
C VAL A 92 -17.92 40.95 -6.13
N VAL A 93 -18.53 41.18 -7.28
CA VAL A 93 -19.96 41.00 -7.50
C VAL A 93 -20.16 39.97 -8.60
N HIS A 94 -20.74 38.83 -8.27
CA HIS A 94 -21.08 37.80 -9.24
C HIS A 94 -22.60 37.72 -9.41
N ARG A 95 -23.06 37.78 -10.66
CA ARG A 95 -24.47 37.64 -10.98
C ARG A 95 -24.84 36.17 -11.17
N ILE A 96 -25.97 35.76 -10.61
CA ILE A 96 -26.54 34.42 -10.71
C ILE A 96 -27.93 34.51 -11.35
N GLY A 97 -28.38 33.44 -11.98
CA GLY A 97 -29.57 33.40 -12.84
C GLY A 97 -29.22 33.63 -14.31
N VAL A 98 -30.22 34.04 -15.09
CA VAL A 98 -30.11 34.25 -16.54
C VAL A 98 -29.50 35.62 -16.84
N ILE A 99 -28.44 35.63 -17.63
CA ILE A 99 -27.64 36.82 -17.97
C ILE A 99 -27.60 36.96 -19.50
N PRO A 100 -28.26 37.98 -20.07
CA PRO A 100 -28.26 38.23 -21.52
C PRO A 100 -26.87 38.50 -22.09
N VAL A 101 -26.71 38.22 -23.38
CA VAL A 101 -25.51 38.60 -24.15
C VAL A 101 -25.26 40.10 -24.06
N GLY A 102 -23.99 40.48 -23.86
CA GLY A 102 -23.57 41.86 -23.66
C GLY A 102 -23.65 42.33 -22.21
N GLU A 103 -24.28 41.56 -21.30
CA GLU A 103 -24.35 41.91 -19.88
C GLU A 103 -23.20 41.28 -19.07
N THR A 104 -22.88 41.93 -17.95
CA THR A 104 -21.79 41.53 -17.05
C THR A 104 -22.24 40.40 -16.12
N ALA A 105 -21.54 39.27 -16.18
CA ALA A 105 -21.72 38.11 -15.30
C ALA A 105 -20.94 38.23 -14.00
N ILE A 106 -19.74 38.81 -14.06
CA ILE A 106 -18.92 39.08 -12.88
C ILE A 106 -18.23 40.43 -13.01
N TYR A 107 -18.21 41.17 -11.91
CA TYR A 107 -17.39 42.35 -11.71
C TYR A 107 -16.42 42.09 -10.55
N ALA A 108 -15.14 42.39 -10.75
CA ALA A 108 -14.13 42.35 -9.71
C ALA A 108 -13.28 43.62 -9.77
N SER A 109 -12.99 44.22 -8.61
CA SER A 109 -12.19 45.44 -8.48
C SER A 109 -11.16 45.27 -7.37
N VAL A 110 -9.90 45.63 -7.64
CA VAL A 110 -8.80 45.52 -6.69
C VAL A 110 -8.05 46.84 -6.61
N ALA A 111 -7.90 47.38 -5.40
CA ALA A 111 -7.07 48.53 -5.09
C ALA A 111 -5.85 48.10 -4.28
N ALA A 112 -4.65 48.46 -4.71
CA ALA A 112 -3.40 48.12 -4.03
C ALA A 112 -2.39 49.28 -4.05
N ALA A 113 -1.36 49.18 -3.20
CA ALA A 113 -0.29 50.17 -3.14
C ALA A 113 0.52 50.23 -4.45
N HIS A 114 0.74 49.10 -5.12
CA HIS A 114 1.37 49.06 -6.43
C HIS A 114 0.62 48.16 -7.42
N ARG A 115 0.92 48.33 -8.71
CA ARG A 115 0.22 47.64 -9.82
C ARG A 115 0.47 46.14 -9.85
N HIS A 116 1.60 45.67 -9.32
CA HIS A 116 1.99 44.27 -9.41
C HIS A 116 1.05 43.39 -8.57
N GLU A 117 0.73 43.84 -7.38
CA GLU A 117 -0.15 43.17 -6.42
C GLU A 117 -1.59 43.18 -6.91
N ALA A 118 -2.07 44.32 -7.43
CA ALA A 118 -3.43 44.40 -7.96
C ALA A 118 -3.62 43.51 -9.21
N ILE A 119 -2.63 43.42 -10.10
CA ILE A 119 -2.66 42.50 -11.24
C ILE A 119 -2.58 41.03 -10.78
N GLY A 120 -1.64 40.73 -9.89
CA GLY A 120 -1.40 39.38 -9.40
C GLY A 120 -2.63 38.80 -8.68
N LEU A 121 -3.22 39.56 -7.76
CA LEU A 121 -4.43 39.16 -7.05
C LEU A 121 -5.58 38.92 -8.02
N LEU A 122 -5.85 39.87 -8.93
CA LEU A 122 -6.99 39.78 -9.83
C LEU A 122 -6.87 38.61 -10.81
N ALA A 123 -5.68 38.37 -11.38
CA ALA A 123 -5.45 37.25 -12.30
C ALA A 123 -5.63 35.91 -11.59
N GLU A 124 -4.96 35.71 -10.46
CA GLU A 124 -5.03 34.46 -9.69
C GLU A 124 -6.43 34.23 -9.09
N PHE A 125 -7.11 35.30 -8.70
CA PHE A 125 -8.51 35.24 -8.27
C PHE A 125 -9.42 34.74 -9.39
N MET A 126 -9.29 35.25 -10.61
CA MET A 126 -10.13 34.83 -11.73
C MET A 126 -9.92 33.35 -12.11
N ASP A 127 -8.69 32.84 -11.99
CA ASP A 127 -8.39 31.43 -12.21
C ASP A 127 -8.99 30.56 -11.11
N ARG A 128 -8.78 30.93 -9.85
CA ARG A 128 -9.33 30.21 -8.69
C ARG A 128 -10.85 30.28 -8.60
N LEU A 129 -11.46 31.39 -8.99
CA LEU A 129 -12.92 31.52 -9.06
C LEU A 129 -13.53 30.43 -9.95
N LYS A 130 -12.91 30.16 -11.11
CA LYS A 130 -13.39 29.13 -12.05
C LYS A 130 -13.14 27.70 -11.56
N GLN A 131 -12.12 27.49 -10.74
CA GLN A 131 -11.69 26.17 -10.26
C GLN A 131 -12.36 25.76 -8.95
N ASP A 132 -12.45 26.69 -8.00
CA ASP A 132 -12.73 26.42 -6.59
C ASP A 132 -14.16 26.81 -6.19
N VAL A 133 -14.78 27.79 -6.86
CA VAL A 133 -16.07 28.36 -6.41
C VAL A 133 -17.24 27.60 -7.05
N PRO A 134 -18.24 27.15 -6.25
CA PRO A 134 -19.40 26.41 -6.74
C PRO A 134 -20.44 27.33 -7.41
N ILE A 135 -20.04 27.97 -8.52
CA ILE A 135 -20.91 28.69 -9.44
C ILE A 135 -20.78 28.00 -10.79
N TRP A 136 -21.84 27.29 -11.21
CA TRP A 136 -21.82 26.54 -12.46
C TRP A 136 -22.67 27.22 -13.52
N LYS A 137 -22.19 27.11 -14.75
CA LYS A 137 -22.92 27.47 -15.95
C LYS A 137 -23.88 26.32 -16.29
N ARG A 138 -25.18 26.54 -16.18
CA ARG A 138 -26.20 25.50 -16.40
C ARG A 138 -26.50 25.28 -17.89
N ARG A 139 -26.80 26.36 -18.60
CA ARG A 139 -27.21 26.30 -20.01
C ARG A 139 -26.94 27.62 -20.72
N ALA A 140 -26.68 27.51 -22.02
CA ALA A 140 -26.74 28.62 -22.94
C ALA A 140 -28.11 28.60 -23.65
N MET A 141 -28.80 29.73 -23.67
CA MET A 141 -30.09 29.85 -24.36
C MET A 141 -29.82 30.25 -25.80
N ALA A 142 -30.40 29.52 -26.76
CA ALA A 142 -30.23 29.82 -28.18
C ALA A 142 -30.88 31.17 -28.54
N ARG A 143 -30.44 31.75 -29.65
CA ARG A 143 -31.03 32.96 -30.20
C ARG A 143 -32.10 32.54 -31.21
N ASP A 144 -33.37 32.61 -30.82
CA ASP A 144 -34.48 32.33 -31.74
C ASP A 144 -34.72 33.54 -32.66
N GLU A 145 -34.92 33.32 -33.97
CA GLU A 145 -35.23 34.39 -34.95
C GLU A 145 -36.67 34.93 -34.85
N SER A 146 -37.46 34.49 -33.86
CA SER A 146 -38.81 34.99 -33.63
C SER A 146 -39.19 34.73 -32.18
N GLY A 147 -39.23 35.79 -31.37
CA GLY A 147 -39.41 35.72 -29.91
C GLY A 147 -40.74 35.12 -29.48
N ASN A 148 -40.77 33.81 -29.26
CA ASN A 148 -41.81 33.14 -28.51
C ASN A 148 -41.23 31.96 -27.70
N GLU A 149 -41.58 31.87 -26.42
CA GLU A 149 -41.11 30.82 -25.52
C GLU A 149 -41.78 29.48 -25.87
N GLU A 150 -41.05 28.56 -26.53
CA GLU A 150 -41.47 27.17 -26.67
C GLU A 150 -40.78 26.23 -25.68
N ARG A 151 -41.62 25.69 -24.81
CA ARG A 151 -41.36 24.60 -23.88
C ARG A 151 -41.31 23.30 -24.70
N ASN A 152 -40.13 22.77 -25.00
CA ASN A 152 -40.01 21.53 -25.75
C ASN A 152 -39.44 20.38 -24.90
N GLU A 153 -40.34 19.46 -24.53
CA GLU A 153 -40.03 18.11 -24.06
C GLU A 153 -39.68 17.24 -25.27
N SER A 154 -38.43 16.81 -25.41
CA SER A 154 -38.10 15.58 -26.16
C SER A 154 -36.69 15.14 -25.79
N ARG A 155 -36.50 13.97 -25.17
CA ARG A 155 -36.54 12.60 -25.71
C ARG A 155 -35.11 12.13 -25.98
N ASN A 156 -34.76 11.16 -25.16
CA ASN A 156 -33.50 10.46 -25.04
C ASN A 156 -33.22 9.67 -26.33
N GLU A 157 -32.22 10.06 -27.13
CA GLU A 157 -31.61 9.22 -28.17
C GLU A 157 -30.18 9.75 -28.46
N ARG A 158 -29.15 8.98 -28.07
CA ARG A 158 -27.75 9.21 -28.43
C ARG A 158 -27.33 8.18 -29.49
N PRO A 159 -26.85 8.59 -30.68
CA PRO A 159 -25.91 7.78 -31.43
C PRO A 159 -24.48 8.09 -30.99
N ALA A 160 -23.66 7.04 -30.98
CA ALA A 160 -22.28 7.02 -30.55
C ALA A 160 -21.38 7.98 -31.35
N ARG A 161 -20.53 8.75 -30.64
CA ARG A 161 -19.27 9.27 -31.19
C ARG A 161 -18.16 9.14 -30.14
N ALA A 162 -17.36 8.10 -30.30
CA ALA A 162 -16.03 7.99 -29.74
C ALA A 162 -15.12 8.95 -30.54
N GLY A 163 -14.47 9.90 -29.88
CA GLY A 163 -13.54 10.82 -30.55
C GLY A 163 -13.11 12.05 -29.76
N GLN A 164 -13.97 12.61 -28.90
CA GLN A 164 -13.68 13.90 -28.24
C GLN A 164 -13.25 13.84 -26.76
N ARG A 165 -13.10 12.66 -26.14
CA ARG A 165 -12.76 12.56 -24.70
C ARG A 165 -11.27 12.72 -24.37
N ALA A 166 -10.40 12.83 -25.37
CA ALA A 166 -8.96 12.93 -25.15
C ALA A 166 -8.49 14.36 -24.86
N HIS A 167 -9.19 15.39 -25.36
CA HIS A 167 -8.77 16.79 -25.19
C HIS A 167 -9.31 17.48 -23.94
N ASP A 168 -10.47 17.06 -23.42
CA ASP A 168 -11.06 17.66 -22.21
C ASP A 168 -10.45 17.10 -20.90
N ALA A 169 -9.63 16.05 -20.99
CA ALA A 169 -8.98 15.41 -19.85
C ALA A 169 -7.68 16.11 -19.39
N GLU A 170 -7.13 17.03 -20.19
CA GLU A 170 -5.90 17.77 -19.86
C GLU A 170 -6.18 19.10 -19.14
N ALA A 171 -7.44 19.55 -19.07
CA ALA A 171 -7.82 20.85 -18.50
C ALA A 171 -8.30 20.80 -17.04
N SER A 172 -8.49 19.61 -16.44
CA SER A 172 -8.67 19.44 -14.99
C SER A 172 -7.48 18.64 -14.46
N GLY A 173 -6.78 19.12 -13.43
CA GLY A 173 -5.60 18.46 -12.84
C GLY A 173 -5.87 17.11 -12.17
N GLN A 174 -6.90 16.37 -12.57
CA GLN A 174 -7.20 15.03 -12.10
C GLN A 174 -6.37 14.02 -12.88
N GLN A 175 -5.28 13.57 -12.26
CA GLN A 175 -4.48 12.46 -12.74
C GLN A 175 -5.38 11.25 -13.03
N ALA A 176 -5.34 10.74 -14.27
CA ALA A 176 -6.11 9.56 -14.65
C ALA A 176 -5.78 8.37 -13.73
N ALA A 177 -6.78 7.56 -13.40
CA ALA A 177 -6.59 6.40 -12.52
C ALA A 177 -5.58 5.42 -13.13
N LYS A 178 -4.51 5.11 -12.39
CA LYS A 178 -3.47 4.18 -12.84
C LYS A 178 -4.04 2.77 -12.96
N SER A 179 -3.58 1.99 -13.94
CA SER A 179 -3.87 0.54 -13.96
C SER A 179 -3.28 -0.14 -12.71
N ALA A 180 -3.78 -1.33 -12.38
CA ALA A 180 -3.26 -2.09 -11.24
C ALA A 180 -1.77 -2.44 -11.42
N ASP A 181 -1.34 -2.74 -12.64
CA ASP A 181 0.06 -3.07 -12.94
C ASP A 181 0.96 -1.83 -12.85
N GLU A 182 0.52 -0.67 -13.35
CA GLU A 182 1.25 0.60 -13.19
C GLU A 182 1.36 0.98 -11.71
N ALA A 183 0.28 0.87 -10.93
CA ALA A 183 0.32 1.15 -9.50
C ALA A 183 1.32 0.24 -8.76
N ARG A 184 1.35 -1.06 -9.10
CA ARG A 184 2.31 -2.02 -8.55
C ARG A 184 3.76 -1.70 -8.95
N MET A 185 3.97 -1.23 -10.17
CA MET A 185 5.28 -0.82 -10.67
C MET A 185 5.78 0.47 -9.98
N GLU A 186 4.90 1.45 -9.75
CA GLU A 186 5.24 2.67 -9.00
C GLU A 186 5.62 2.34 -7.56
N ILE A 187 4.87 1.45 -6.91
CA ILE A 187 5.18 1.02 -5.54
C ILE A 187 6.54 0.33 -5.49
N SER A 188 6.80 -0.62 -6.39
CA SER A 188 8.08 -1.33 -6.39
C SER A 188 9.26 -0.43 -6.76
N SER A 189 9.07 0.56 -7.63
CA SER A 189 10.12 1.48 -8.05
C SER A 189 10.46 2.53 -6.99
N ARG A 190 9.52 2.87 -6.09
CA ARG A 190 9.71 3.85 -5.01
C ARG A 190 10.06 3.24 -3.65
N CYS A 191 9.62 2.02 -3.37
CA CYS A 191 9.99 1.32 -2.15
C CYS A 191 11.40 0.72 -2.25
N ARG A 192 12.17 0.78 -1.16
CA ARG A 192 13.48 0.16 -1.04
C ARG A 192 13.55 -0.70 0.22
N PRO A 193 14.33 -1.79 0.23
CA PRO A 193 14.56 -2.55 1.45
C PRO A 193 15.12 -1.65 2.54
N LEU A 194 14.53 -1.74 3.72
CA LEU A 194 15.01 -1.01 4.90
C LEU A 194 16.40 -1.53 5.29
N PRO A 195 17.20 -0.69 5.98
CA PRO A 195 18.49 -1.10 6.51
C PRO A 195 18.35 -2.36 7.37
N PRO A 196 19.14 -3.42 7.11
CA PRO A 196 19.04 -4.66 7.87
C PRO A 196 19.65 -4.50 9.27
N GLU A 197 19.25 -5.38 10.18
CA GLU A 197 19.76 -5.43 11.56
C GLU A 197 20.13 -6.85 11.98
N ARG A 198 21.11 -6.99 12.87
CA ARG A 198 21.42 -8.30 13.48
C ARG A 198 20.44 -8.52 14.63
N GLN A 199 19.73 -9.63 14.61
CA GLN A 199 18.80 -10.00 15.67
C GLN A 199 19.19 -11.33 16.29
N PRO A 200 18.93 -11.54 17.60
CA PRO A 200 19.02 -12.87 18.19
C PRO A 200 18.16 -13.88 17.41
N LEU A 201 18.68 -15.09 17.20
CA LEU A 201 18.00 -16.13 16.42
C LEU A 201 16.53 -16.40 16.82
N PRO A 202 16.13 -16.39 18.12
CA PRO A 202 14.72 -16.53 18.51
C PRO A 202 13.81 -15.38 18.06
N GLU A 203 14.37 -14.19 17.86
CA GLU A 203 13.63 -12.99 17.44
C GLU A 203 13.55 -12.90 15.90
N ALA A 204 14.47 -13.55 15.19
CA ALA A 204 14.56 -13.54 13.73
C ALA A 204 13.48 -14.37 13.01
N ALA A 205 12.51 -14.95 13.73
CA ALA A 205 11.48 -15.81 13.14
C ALA A 205 10.55 -15.02 12.21
N GLY A 206 10.40 -15.48 10.97
CA GLY A 206 9.55 -14.86 9.94
C GLY A 206 10.20 -13.68 9.21
N CYS A 207 11.36 -13.21 9.67
CA CYS A 207 12.18 -12.20 9.02
C CYS A 207 12.78 -12.69 7.69
N ILE A 208 13.23 -11.74 6.85
CA ILE A 208 13.96 -12.03 5.62
C ILE A 208 15.47 -11.93 5.90
N LEU A 209 16.23 -12.95 5.55
CA LEU A 209 17.68 -12.99 5.69
C LEU A 209 18.35 -12.04 4.70
N ARG A 210 19.28 -11.21 5.19
CA ARG A 210 19.94 -10.13 4.42
C ARG A 210 21.44 -10.34 4.24
N GLU A 211 21.91 -11.56 4.53
CA GLU A 211 23.25 -12.05 4.20
C GLU A 211 23.18 -13.52 3.76
N THR A 212 24.07 -13.97 2.87
CA THR A 212 24.21 -15.41 2.60
C THR A 212 25.03 -16.04 3.72
N VAL A 213 24.47 -17.03 4.41
CA VAL A 213 25.14 -17.75 5.49
C VAL A 213 25.84 -18.98 4.93
N ARG A 214 27.07 -19.21 5.36
CA ARG A 214 27.91 -20.34 4.94
C ARG A 214 28.30 -21.19 6.14
N ALA A 215 28.51 -22.49 5.90
CA ALA A 215 28.94 -23.40 6.94
C ALA A 215 30.39 -23.07 7.35
N SER A 216 30.64 -22.93 8.65
CA SER A 216 31.99 -22.74 9.19
C SER A 216 32.80 -24.03 9.23
N GLU A 217 32.12 -25.18 9.28
CA GLU A 217 32.72 -26.50 9.42
C GLU A 217 31.96 -27.56 8.60
N ASP A 218 32.54 -28.76 8.48
CA ASP A 218 31.89 -29.91 7.86
C ASP A 218 30.75 -30.42 8.77
N MET A 219 29.66 -30.89 8.18
CA MET A 219 28.54 -31.52 8.86
C MET A 219 28.30 -32.94 8.31
N PRO A 220 28.37 -33.99 9.15
CA PRO A 220 28.94 -33.96 10.51
C PRO A 220 30.44 -33.58 10.50
N PRO A 221 31.01 -33.08 11.62
CA PRO A 221 32.41 -32.64 11.69
C PRO A 221 33.43 -33.79 11.72
N ALA A 222 32.98 -35.02 11.95
CA ALA A 222 33.75 -36.25 11.90
C ALA A 222 32.89 -37.40 11.36
N ASP A 223 33.54 -38.50 10.93
CA ASP A 223 32.83 -39.75 10.67
C ASP A 223 32.12 -40.19 11.96
N ARG A 224 30.82 -40.50 11.88
CA ARG A 224 29.99 -40.88 13.03
C ARG A 224 29.20 -42.16 12.77
N SER A 225 28.91 -42.90 13.83
CA SER A 225 28.06 -44.09 13.73
C SER A 225 26.61 -43.71 13.40
N THR A 226 25.97 -44.46 12.49
CA THR A 226 24.52 -44.33 12.22
C THR A 226 23.68 -45.34 13.00
N ARG A 227 24.32 -46.24 13.77
CA ARG A 227 23.69 -47.31 14.54
C ARG A 227 24.36 -47.52 15.90
N ASP A 228 23.66 -48.12 16.83
CA ASP A 228 24.27 -48.66 18.05
C ASP A 228 24.97 -49.98 17.72
N GLY A 229 26.22 -50.13 18.13
CA GLY A 229 27.00 -51.28 17.71
C GLY A 229 28.48 -51.22 18.03
N TYR A 230 29.26 -51.84 17.15
CA TYR A 230 30.69 -52.04 17.32
C TYR A 230 31.45 -51.60 16.07
N ALA A 231 32.25 -50.55 16.21
CA ALA A 231 33.15 -50.08 15.18
C ALA A 231 34.35 -51.05 15.07
N VAL A 232 34.52 -51.63 13.90
CA VAL A 232 35.63 -52.49 13.51
C VAL A 232 36.30 -51.91 12.26
N ARG A 233 37.51 -52.33 11.91
CA ARG A 233 38.11 -51.88 10.65
C ARG A 233 37.33 -52.44 9.45
N LEU A 234 37.16 -51.62 8.42
CA LEU A 234 36.42 -52.01 7.21
C LEU A 234 37.09 -53.17 6.46
N ASP A 235 38.42 -53.27 6.54
CA ASP A 235 39.24 -54.29 5.89
C ASP A 235 39.40 -55.58 6.73
N ASP A 236 38.81 -55.64 7.92
CA ASP A 236 38.98 -56.77 8.84
C ASP A 236 37.86 -57.81 8.69
N ALA A 237 38.22 -58.96 8.13
CA ALA A 237 37.35 -60.11 7.89
C ALA A 237 37.16 -61.03 9.11
N SER A 238 37.71 -60.68 10.28
CA SER A 238 37.56 -61.48 11.51
C SER A 238 36.09 -61.65 11.89
N GLN A 239 35.80 -62.77 12.57
CA GLN A 239 34.47 -63.07 13.11
C GLN A 239 34.34 -62.72 14.59
N THR A 240 35.46 -62.68 15.31
CA THR A 240 35.52 -62.34 16.74
C THR A 240 36.41 -61.14 16.95
N PHE A 241 36.02 -60.23 17.84
CA PHE A 241 36.78 -59.02 18.15
C PHE A 241 36.82 -58.75 19.65
N LEU A 242 37.97 -58.30 20.15
CA LEU A 242 38.14 -57.77 21.49
C LEU A 242 37.62 -56.32 21.54
N VAL A 243 36.66 -56.05 22.41
CA VAL A 243 36.14 -54.71 22.69
C VAL A 243 37.15 -53.98 23.57
N VAL A 244 37.97 -53.13 22.95
CA VAL A 244 39.06 -52.41 23.62
C VAL A 244 38.65 -51.05 24.18
N ASP A 245 37.44 -50.60 23.83
CA ASP A 245 36.89 -49.32 24.28
C ASP A 245 35.36 -49.23 24.15
N THR A 246 34.78 -48.22 24.79
CA THR A 246 33.40 -47.77 24.59
C THR A 246 33.37 -46.25 24.43
N LEU A 247 32.73 -45.76 23.37
CA LEU A 247 32.53 -44.35 23.08
C LEU A 247 31.04 -44.02 23.13
N HIS A 248 30.66 -43.09 24.00
CA HIS A 248 29.33 -42.52 24.06
C HIS A 248 29.23 -41.23 23.23
N ALA A 249 28.04 -40.63 23.17
CA ALA A 249 27.88 -39.31 22.59
C ALA A 249 28.75 -38.29 23.33
N ALA A 250 29.36 -37.36 22.56
CA ALA A 250 30.35 -36.38 23.04
C ALA A 250 31.71 -36.95 23.51
N ASP A 251 31.88 -38.28 23.61
CA ASP A 251 33.21 -38.87 23.79
C ASP A 251 33.96 -38.86 22.47
N TRP A 252 35.17 -38.30 22.46
CA TRP A 252 36.09 -38.45 21.35
C TRP A 252 37.53 -38.55 21.84
N ARG A 253 38.22 -39.59 21.37
CA ARG A 253 39.66 -39.77 21.54
C ARG A 253 40.21 -40.48 20.30
N PRO A 254 41.28 -39.97 19.67
CA PRO A 254 41.89 -40.64 18.54
C PRO A 254 42.44 -42.00 18.96
N ARG A 255 42.06 -43.06 18.25
CA ARG A 255 42.52 -44.42 18.54
C ARG A 255 42.63 -45.22 17.24
N GLY A 256 43.82 -45.73 16.96
CA GLY A 256 43.98 -46.73 15.91
C GLY A 256 43.37 -48.06 16.36
N LEU A 257 42.52 -48.67 15.54
CA LEU A 257 42.08 -50.05 15.74
C LEU A 257 43.03 -51.01 15.02
N GLN A 258 43.51 -52.03 15.75
CA GLN A 258 44.21 -53.17 15.16
C GLN A 258 43.21 -54.22 14.66
N THR A 259 43.67 -55.15 13.81
CA THR A 259 42.89 -56.32 13.41
C THR A 259 42.46 -57.12 14.64
N GLY A 260 41.21 -57.58 14.69
CA GLY A 260 40.62 -58.29 15.81
C GLY A 260 40.21 -57.38 16.99
N GLN A 261 40.26 -56.05 16.86
CA GLN A 261 39.76 -55.11 17.86
C GLN A 261 38.45 -54.44 17.43
N ALA A 262 37.61 -54.12 18.40
CA ALA A 262 36.38 -53.38 18.23
C ALA A 262 36.26 -52.28 19.29
N VAL A 263 35.52 -51.22 18.95
CA VAL A 263 35.09 -50.19 19.90
C VAL A 263 33.56 -50.18 19.93
N ARG A 264 32.96 -50.28 21.12
CA ARG A 264 31.52 -50.11 21.23
C ARG A 264 31.16 -48.65 21.00
N VAL A 265 30.19 -48.39 20.13
CA VAL A 265 29.75 -47.04 19.77
C VAL A 265 28.23 -46.94 19.88
N ALA A 266 27.75 -45.79 20.34
CA ALA A 266 26.34 -45.43 20.25
C ALA A 266 26.04 -44.73 18.92
N THR A 267 24.76 -44.68 18.53
CA THR A 267 24.29 -43.89 17.39
C THR A 267 24.69 -42.42 17.56
N GLY A 268 25.32 -41.84 16.54
CA GLY A 268 25.82 -40.47 16.54
C GLY A 268 27.19 -40.26 17.19
N ALA A 269 27.78 -41.28 17.83
CA ALA A 269 29.12 -41.18 18.38
C ALA A 269 30.17 -40.98 17.27
N SER A 270 31.13 -40.07 17.52
CA SER A 270 32.25 -39.85 16.61
C SER A 270 33.18 -41.05 16.61
N LEU A 271 33.62 -41.47 15.43
CA LEU A 271 34.51 -42.61 15.29
C LEU A 271 35.95 -42.24 15.65
N PRO A 272 36.71 -43.19 16.25
CA PRO A 272 38.05 -42.91 16.77
C PRO A 272 39.12 -42.77 15.68
N CYS A 273 38.84 -43.29 14.47
CA CYS A 273 39.69 -43.19 13.29
C CYS A 273 38.87 -43.44 12.01
N GLN A 274 39.50 -43.28 10.85
CA GLN A 274 38.90 -43.49 9.54
C GLN A 274 38.84 -44.98 9.16
N ASN A 275 38.15 -45.30 8.06
CA ASN A 275 38.06 -46.64 7.46
C ASN A 275 37.48 -47.71 8.40
N LEU A 276 36.44 -47.36 9.14
CA LEU A 276 35.72 -48.29 10.03
C LEU A 276 34.34 -48.65 9.49
N GLN A 277 33.87 -49.85 9.80
CA GLN A 277 32.48 -50.30 9.67
C GLN A 277 31.87 -50.43 11.06
N VAL A 278 30.60 -50.06 11.22
CA VAL A 278 29.85 -50.34 12.45
C VAL A 278 28.96 -51.56 12.23
N ILE A 279 29.20 -52.61 13.01
CA ILE A 279 28.32 -53.79 13.07
C ILE A 279 27.26 -53.52 14.12
N MET A 280 25.99 -53.67 13.75
CA MET A 280 24.85 -53.41 14.63
C MET A 280 24.91 -54.33 15.87
N GLN A 281 24.47 -53.84 17.03
CA GLN A 281 24.50 -54.65 18.25
C GLN A 281 23.63 -55.91 18.14
N GLU A 282 22.57 -55.88 17.32
CA GLU A 282 21.68 -57.00 17.03
C GLU A 282 22.37 -58.10 16.20
N ASP A 283 23.48 -57.74 15.54
CA ASP A 283 24.24 -58.60 14.64
C ASP A 283 25.44 -59.27 15.31
N VAL A 284 25.60 -59.10 16.63
CA VAL A 284 26.68 -59.70 17.40
C VAL A 284 26.17 -60.40 18.65
N VAL A 285 26.90 -61.43 19.09
CA VAL A 285 26.79 -61.99 20.44
C VAL A 285 27.98 -61.48 21.23
N ARG A 286 27.72 -60.83 22.37
CA ARG A 286 28.76 -60.36 23.29
C ARG A 286 28.98 -61.37 24.41
N VAL A 287 30.25 -61.69 24.68
CA VAL A 287 30.70 -62.48 25.82
C VAL A 287 31.81 -61.68 26.50
N GLU A 288 31.52 -61.13 27.68
CA GLU A 288 32.45 -60.25 28.43
C GLU A 288 32.98 -59.09 27.57
N ASN A 289 34.28 -59.12 27.25
CA ASN A 289 34.98 -58.14 26.43
C ASN A 289 35.15 -58.58 24.98
N GLU A 290 34.59 -59.70 24.56
CA GLU A 290 34.60 -60.14 23.17
C GLU A 290 33.22 -60.04 22.53
N ILE A 291 33.20 -59.75 21.23
CA ILE A 291 32.02 -59.89 20.40
C ILE A 291 32.27 -60.90 19.29
N ARG A 292 31.24 -61.68 18.96
CA ARG A 292 31.22 -62.54 17.79
C ARG A 292 30.14 -62.07 16.83
N ILE A 293 30.52 -61.75 15.60
CA ILE A 293 29.59 -61.34 14.55
C ILE A 293 28.76 -62.56 14.15
N VAL A 294 27.43 -62.41 14.18
CA VAL A 294 26.46 -63.40 13.71
C VAL A 294 26.04 -63.11 12.28
N ARG A 295 25.94 -61.81 11.93
CA ARG A 295 25.57 -61.34 10.60
C ARG A 295 26.44 -60.15 10.24
N ARG A 296 27.10 -60.18 9.08
CA ARG A 296 27.84 -59.03 8.55
C ARG A 296 27.11 -58.49 7.32
N GLY A 297 26.46 -57.34 7.48
CA GLY A 297 25.81 -56.64 6.38
C GLY A 297 26.82 -55.93 5.45
N PRO A 298 26.39 -55.58 4.22
CA PRO A 298 27.22 -54.80 3.29
C PRO A 298 27.36 -53.33 3.70
N ASP A 299 26.46 -52.82 4.54
CA ASP A 299 26.42 -51.41 4.93
C ASP A 299 27.55 -51.05 5.88
N ARG A 300 28.18 -49.89 5.64
CA ARG A 300 29.23 -49.37 6.52
C ARG A 300 28.65 -48.91 7.87
N ASN A 301 27.39 -48.48 7.91
CA ASN A 301 26.72 -47.86 9.07
C ASN A 301 27.50 -46.66 9.64
N VAL A 302 28.09 -45.87 8.75
CA VAL A 302 28.86 -44.66 9.09
C VAL A 302 28.36 -43.52 8.21
N SER A 303 28.09 -42.37 8.84
CA SER A 303 27.93 -41.10 8.14
C SER A 303 29.28 -40.39 8.11
N LEU A 304 29.73 -39.99 6.91
CA LEU A 304 31.08 -39.47 6.70
C LEU A 304 31.17 -38.00 7.07
N ARG A 305 32.36 -37.56 7.47
CA ARG A 305 32.63 -36.13 7.68
C ARG A 305 32.24 -35.33 6.44
N GLY A 306 31.38 -34.33 6.62
CA GLY A 306 30.94 -33.41 5.58
C GLY A 306 30.06 -34.04 4.50
N GLU A 307 29.41 -35.17 4.81
CA GLU A 307 28.45 -35.81 3.92
C GLU A 307 27.17 -34.98 3.77
N ASP A 308 26.69 -34.35 4.84
CA ASP A 308 25.51 -33.48 4.81
C ASP A 308 25.87 -32.10 4.22
N MET A 309 26.99 -31.54 4.67
CA MET A 309 27.46 -30.23 4.22
C MET A 309 28.97 -30.07 4.41
N ARG A 310 29.66 -29.44 3.45
CA ARG A 310 31.08 -29.09 3.58
C ARG A 310 31.26 -27.68 4.12
N ALA A 311 32.35 -27.44 4.84
CA ALA A 311 32.77 -26.10 5.22
C ALA A 311 32.82 -25.18 3.98
N GLY A 312 32.30 -23.96 4.12
CA GLY A 312 32.18 -22.96 3.05
C GLY A 312 30.97 -23.10 2.13
N ALA A 313 30.24 -24.23 2.17
CA ALA A 313 29.01 -24.40 1.43
C ALA A 313 27.94 -23.37 1.86
N VAL A 314 27.08 -22.98 0.93
CA VAL A 314 25.94 -22.10 1.25
C VAL A 314 24.92 -22.87 2.08
N VAL A 315 24.59 -22.31 3.24
CA VAL A 315 23.60 -22.84 4.18
C VAL A 315 22.23 -22.27 3.84
N LEU A 316 22.16 -20.94 3.77
CA LEU A 316 20.98 -20.18 3.36
C LEU A 316 21.41 -18.99 2.52
N GLU A 317 20.71 -18.76 1.42
CA GLU A 317 20.90 -17.59 0.58
C GLU A 317 20.21 -16.36 1.17
N THR A 318 20.77 -15.18 0.89
CA THR A 318 20.07 -13.92 1.15
C THR A 318 18.71 -13.90 0.42
N GLY A 319 17.70 -13.30 1.07
CA GLY A 319 16.31 -13.30 0.60
C GLY A 319 15.47 -14.45 1.16
N ALA A 320 16.08 -15.44 1.82
CA ALA A 320 15.35 -16.52 2.47
C ALA A 320 14.48 -16.00 3.63
N ARG A 321 13.23 -16.46 3.72
CA ARG A 321 12.40 -16.22 4.90
C ARG A 321 12.75 -17.23 5.98
N LEU A 322 12.97 -16.75 7.21
CA LEU A 322 13.39 -17.58 8.33
C LEU A 322 12.20 -18.29 8.99
N ASP A 323 11.82 -19.43 8.44
CA ASP A 323 10.88 -20.36 9.07
C ASP A 323 11.57 -21.28 10.11
N ALA A 324 10.82 -22.22 10.68
CA ALA A 324 11.36 -23.14 11.69
C ALA A 324 12.56 -23.97 11.18
N GLY A 325 12.54 -24.38 9.91
CA GLY A 325 13.63 -25.15 9.30
C GLY A 325 14.86 -24.28 9.09
N ALA A 326 14.69 -23.08 8.54
CA ALA A 326 15.76 -22.12 8.36
C ALA A 326 16.43 -21.74 9.70
N LEU A 327 15.65 -21.51 10.75
CA LEU A 327 16.18 -21.21 12.09
C LEU A 327 16.97 -22.38 12.67
N ALA A 328 16.48 -23.62 12.54
CA ALA A 328 17.21 -24.81 12.99
C ALA A 328 18.54 -24.97 12.23
N LEU A 329 18.54 -24.70 10.93
CA LEU A 329 19.72 -24.79 10.09
C LEU A 329 20.76 -23.72 10.47
N LEU A 330 20.34 -22.48 10.71
CA LEU A 330 21.20 -21.40 11.22
C LEU A 330 21.80 -21.75 12.59
N ALA A 331 20.99 -22.31 13.50
CA ALA A 331 21.47 -22.76 14.80
C ALA A 331 22.55 -23.84 14.65
N THR A 332 22.35 -24.78 13.72
CA THR A 332 23.26 -25.90 13.51
C THR A 332 24.65 -25.43 13.06
N VAL A 333 24.74 -24.32 12.31
CA VAL A 333 26.02 -23.71 11.91
C VAL A 333 26.50 -22.60 12.85
N GLY A 334 25.88 -22.45 14.02
CA GLY A 334 26.26 -21.45 15.03
C GLY A 334 25.91 -20.01 14.65
N CYS A 335 25.08 -19.78 13.63
CA CYS A 335 24.64 -18.44 13.24
C CYS A 335 23.53 -17.93 14.16
N VAL A 336 23.91 -17.42 15.33
CA VAL A 336 22.96 -16.97 16.39
C VAL A 336 22.50 -15.52 16.27
N HIS A 337 23.14 -14.71 15.42
CA HIS A 337 22.78 -13.31 15.17
C HIS A 337 22.73 -12.98 13.67
N PRO A 338 21.82 -13.62 12.89
CA PRO A 338 21.72 -13.36 11.46
C PRO A 338 21.38 -11.90 11.17
N LEU A 339 21.94 -11.36 10.09
CA LEU A 339 21.57 -10.08 9.51
C LEU A 339 20.23 -10.23 8.78
N VAL A 340 19.18 -9.56 9.25
CA VAL A 340 17.80 -9.74 8.77
C VAL A 340 17.12 -8.41 8.45
N SER A 341 15.96 -8.47 7.79
CA SER A 341 15.04 -7.33 7.66
C SER A 341 14.65 -6.78 9.04
N PRO A 342 14.55 -5.46 9.22
CA PRO A 342 14.20 -4.90 10.53
C PRO A 342 12.72 -5.11 10.85
N ARG A 343 12.38 -5.07 12.14
CA ARG A 343 10.97 -5.02 12.58
C ARG A 343 10.28 -3.76 12.02
N LEU A 344 9.18 -3.94 11.29
CA LEU A 344 8.47 -2.84 10.65
C LEU A 344 7.68 -1.99 11.66
N ARG A 345 7.91 -0.67 11.71
CA ARG A 345 7.03 0.27 12.42
C ARG A 345 5.83 0.58 11.55
N VAL A 346 4.67 0.06 11.92
CA VAL A 346 3.41 0.24 11.18
C VAL A 346 2.43 1.05 12.03
N ARG A 347 1.81 2.05 11.42
CA ARG A 347 0.72 2.82 12.02
C ARG A 347 -0.51 2.67 11.14
N HIS A 348 -1.64 2.32 11.74
CA HIS A 348 -2.89 2.16 11.02
C HIS A 348 -4.02 2.89 11.74
N PHE A 349 -4.70 3.77 11.01
CA PHE A 349 -5.79 4.56 11.55
C PHE A 349 -7.06 4.34 10.74
N THR A 350 -8.18 4.11 11.41
CA THR A 350 -9.50 4.23 10.78
C THR A 350 -10.01 5.66 10.90
N THR A 351 -10.87 6.06 9.98
CA THR A 351 -11.60 7.34 10.01
C THR A 351 -13.10 7.08 9.87
N GLY A 352 -13.93 8.05 10.30
CA GLY A 352 -15.37 8.00 10.13
C GLY A 352 -16.11 7.99 11.47
N ASP A 353 -16.96 8.98 11.69
CA ASP A 353 -17.72 9.13 12.94
C ASP A 353 -18.74 7.99 13.16
N GLU A 354 -19.04 7.22 12.10
CA GLU A 354 -19.85 6.01 12.15
C GLU A 354 -19.11 4.81 12.78
N ILE A 355 -17.78 4.84 12.86
CA ILE A 355 -16.97 3.68 13.24
C ILE A 355 -16.87 3.55 14.76
N VAL A 356 -17.21 2.38 15.28
CA VAL A 356 -17.04 2.02 16.71
C VAL A 356 -16.23 0.73 16.88
N SER A 357 -15.62 0.56 18.05
CA SER A 357 -14.88 -0.65 18.40
C SER A 357 -15.74 -1.92 18.28
N PRO A 358 -15.19 -3.08 17.90
CA PRO A 358 -15.95 -4.32 17.76
C PRO A 358 -16.72 -4.75 19.02
N GLU A 359 -16.20 -4.41 20.19
CA GLU A 359 -16.76 -4.74 21.51
C GLU A 359 -17.97 -3.87 21.86
N ILE A 360 -18.17 -2.74 21.17
CA ILE A 360 -19.26 -1.80 21.41
C ILE A 360 -20.49 -2.25 20.61
N ALA A 361 -21.66 -2.16 21.24
CA ALA A 361 -22.94 -2.28 20.54
C ALA A 361 -23.21 -0.99 19.74
N PRO A 362 -23.28 -1.03 18.38
CA PRO A 362 -23.45 0.17 17.59
C PRO A 362 -24.79 0.84 17.84
N LYS A 363 -24.80 2.17 17.92
CA LYS A 363 -26.03 2.96 17.83
C LYS A 363 -26.52 3.02 16.38
N ALA A 364 -27.73 3.54 16.17
CA ALA A 364 -28.22 3.82 14.82
C ALA A 364 -27.22 4.72 14.06
N GLY A 365 -26.90 4.34 12.83
CA GLY A 365 -25.90 5.03 12.00
C GLY A 365 -24.44 4.64 12.29
N GLN A 366 -24.17 3.80 13.29
CA GLN A 366 -22.82 3.30 13.58
C GLN A 366 -22.60 1.88 13.07
N ILE A 367 -21.35 1.57 12.73
CA ILE A 367 -20.90 0.25 12.31
C ILE A 367 -19.59 -0.12 13.03
N ARG A 368 -19.31 -1.41 13.16
CA ARG A 368 -18.10 -1.90 13.83
C ARG A 368 -16.87 -1.79 12.94
N ASP A 369 -15.73 -1.46 13.56
CA ASP A 369 -14.42 -1.46 12.91
C ASP A 369 -13.96 -2.88 12.56
N SER A 370 -14.25 -3.29 11.32
CA SER A 370 -13.74 -4.54 10.77
C SER A 370 -12.37 -4.40 10.11
N ASN A 371 -11.98 -3.20 9.66
CA ASN A 371 -10.72 -2.98 8.94
C ASN A 371 -9.51 -3.07 9.86
N SER A 372 -9.60 -2.57 11.10
CA SER A 372 -8.52 -2.74 12.08
C SER A 372 -8.26 -4.21 12.38
N SER A 373 -9.32 -5.02 12.50
CA SER A 373 -9.20 -6.47 12.69
C SER A 373 -8.60 -7.15 11.46
N LEU A 374 -9.02 -6.73 10.26
CA LEU A 374 -8.51 -7.22 8.99
C LEU A 374 -7.00 -6.96 8.83
N ILE A 375 -6.55 -5.72 9.02
CA ILE A 375 -5.13 -5.33 8.90
C ILE A 375 -4.26 -6.09 9.91
N ARG A 376 -4.73 -6.26 11.15
CA ARG A 376 -4.00 -7.05 12.16
C ARG A 376 -3.81 -8.50 11.72
N GLY A 377 -4.82 -9.10 11.10
CA GLY A 377 -4.72 -10.45 10.54
C GLY A 377 -3.75 -10.52 9.35
N LEU A 378 -3.86 -9.57 8.43
CA LEU A 378 -3.05 -9.52 7.20
C LEU A 378 -1.56 -9.22 7.45
N LEU A 379 -1.25 -8.49 8.54
CA LEU A 379 0.13 -8.18 8.91
C LEU A 379 0.81 -9.27 9.75
N ARG A 380 0.06 -10.28 10.24
CA ARG A 380 0.61 -11.38 11.06
C ARG A 380 1.83 -12.10 10.47
N PRO A 381 1.94 -12.32 9.14
CA PRO A 381 3.12 -12.94 8.55
C PRO A 381 4.39 -12.08 8.58
N PHE A 382 4.26 -10.79 8.91
CA PHE A 382 5.36 -9.82 8.92
C PHE A 382 5.73 -9.46 10.36
N GLU A 383 7.03 -9.39 10.64
CA GLU A 383 7.49 -8.90 11.92
C GLU A 383 7.30 -7.37 11.99
N CYS A 384 6.34 -6.92 12.78
CA CYS A 384 5.99 -5.51 12.88
C CYS A 384 5.57 -5.05 14.28
N ASP A 385 5.91 -3.81 14.60
CA ASP A 385 5.31 -3.01 15.67
C ASP A 385 4.10 -2.26 15.08
N LEU A 386 2.90 -2.83 15.26
CA LEU A 386 1.64 -2.27 14.79
C LEU A 386 0.97 -1.46 15.90
N ILE A 387 0.82 -0.15 15.68
CA ILE A 387 -0.05 0.71 16.50
C ILE A 387 -1.29 1.06 15.69
N GLN A 388 -2.46 0.84 16.30
CA GLN A 388 -3.76 1.14 15.69
C GLN A 388 -4.50 2.22 16.48
N GLY A 389 -5.28 3.03 15.78
CA GLY A 389 -6.14 4.04 16.38
C GLY A 389 -7.28 4.47 15.48
N HIS A 390 -8.10 5.39 15.99
CA HIS A 390 -9.22 5.98 15.26
C HIS A 390 -9.06 7.50 15.23
N LEU A 391 -9.30 8.10 14.06
CA LEU A 391 -9.20 9.53 13.83
C LEU A 391 -10.59 10.14 13.58
N PRO A 392 -10.91 11.28 14.20
CA PRO A 392 -12.15 11.99 13.94
C PRO A 392 -12.17 12.55 12.52
N GLU A 393 -13.35 12.77 11.94
CA GLU A 393 -13.50 13.45 10.64
C GLU A 393 -13.31 14.98 10.73
N ASN A 394 -12.42 15.44 11.61
CA ASN A 394 -11.99 16.82 11.75
C ASN A 394 -10.48 16.89 11.48
N PHE A 395 -10.09 17.71 10.51
CA PHE A 395 -8.70 17.78 10.04
C PHE A 395 -7.73 18.21 11.15
N ASP A 396 -8.04 19.29 11.86
CA ASP A 396 -7.16 19.85 12.89
C ASP A 396 -6.99 18.88 14.07
N GLU A 397 -8.08 18.23 14.49
CA GLU A 397 -8.03 17.22 15.54
C GLU A 397 -7.23 15.98 15.13
N ALA A 398 -7.45 15.47 13.92
CA ALA A 398 -6.71 14.32 13.42
C ALA A 398 -5.22 14.65 13.24
N ALA A 399 -4.91 15.81 12.65
CA ALA A 399 -3.56 16.32 12.49
C ALA A 399 -2.85 16.46 13.85
N SER A 400 -3.53 16.97 14.87
CA SER A 400 -3.01 17.04 16.24
C SER A 400 -2.67 15.65 16.81
N ARG A 401 -3.54 14.64 16.61
CA ARG A 401 -3.32 13.26 17.11
C ARG A 401 -2.14 12.55 16.46
N ILE A 402 -1.87 12.81 15.18
CA ILE A 402 -0.84 12.07 14.42
C ILE A 402 0.34 12.95 14.00
N GLY A 403 0.44 14.19 14.49
CA GLY A 403 1.50 15.14 14.13
C GLY A 403 2.91 14.63 14.43
N GLY A 404 3.07 13.73 15.40
CA GLY A 404 4.34 13.04 15.68
C GLY A 404 4.86 12.15 14.54
N LEU A 405 4.03 11.87 13.52
CA LEU A 405 4.39 11.07 12.33
C LEU A 405 4.95 11.90 11.18
N LYS A 406 5.21 13.21 11.38
CA LYS A 406 5.85 14.09 10.38
C LYS A 406 7.33 13.81 10.12
N VAL A 407 7.93 12.85 10.81
CA VAL A 407 9.35 12.55 10.67
C VAL A 407 9.57 11.70 9.40
N PRO A 408 10.41 12.13 8.43
CA PRO A 408 10.69 11.35 7.24
C PRO A 408 11.15 9.92 7.59
N GLY A 409 10.60 8.91 6.91
CA GLY A 409 10.93 7.51 7.21
C GLY A 409 10.26 6.92 8.46
N ASN A 410 9.46 7.70 9.20
CA ASN A 410 8.78 7.23 10.40
C ASN A 410 7.28 7.62 10.40
N PRO A 411 6.36 6.65 10.30
CA PRO A 411 6.59 5.21 10.34
C PRO A 411 7.16 4.65 9.04
N HIS A 412 7.56 3.37 9.05
CA HIS A 412 7.92 2.68 7.81
C HIS A 412 6.69 2.51 6.91
N LEU A 413 5.53 2.23 7.51
CA LEU A 413 4.24 2.11 6.82
C LEU A 413 3.14 2.83 7.59
N LEU A 414 2.44 3.75 6.93
CA LEU A 414 1.24 4.42 7.42
C LEU A 414 0.02 3.96 6.59
N LEU A 415 -1.02 3.50 7.26
CA LEU A 415 -2.28 3.12 6.62
C LEU A 415 -3.41 3.99 7.19
N ILE A 416 -4.18 4.64 6.32
CA ILE A 416 -5.38 5.38 6.71
C ILE A 416 -6.58 4.74 6.00
N SER A 417 -7.52 4.23 6.78
CA SER A 417 -8.63 3.40 6.32
C SER A 417 -9.94 4.17 6.40
N GLY A 418 -10.45 4.59 5.24
CA GLY A 418 -11.57 5.53 5.16
C GLY A 418 -11.14 6.90 4.64
N GLY A 419 -12.10 7.81 4.49
CA GLY A 419 -11.83 9.21 4.10
C GLY A 419 -11.22 9.43 2.70
N ALA A 420 -11.25 8.41 1.84
CA ALA A 420 -10.63 8.42 0.50
C ALA A 420 -11.64 8.54 -0.66
N SER A 421 -12.94 8.70 -0.38
CA SER A 421 -13.96 8.69 -1.45
C SER A 421 -14.03 10.02 -2.20
N VAL A 422 -14.42 9.95 -3.48
CA VAL A 422 -14.75 11.11 -4.33
C VAL A 422 -15.96 11.86 -3.77
N GLY A 423 -15.70 12.88 -2.98
CA GLY A 423 -16.66 13.81 -2.40
C GLY A 423 -15.92 14.96 -1.72
N ASP A 424 -16.65 15.98 -1.26
CA ASP A 424 -16.14 17.26 -0.71
C ASP A 424 -15.28 17.15 0.57
N LYS A 425 -14.79 15.94 0.91
CA LYS A 425 -13.93 15.64 2.05
C LYS A 425 -12.82 14.67 1.63
N ASP A 426 -11.89 15.09 0.78
CA ASP A 426 -10.65 14.33 0.45
C ASP A 426 -9.64 14.40 1.63
N PHE A 427 -10.13 14.02 2.82
CA PHE A 427 -9.48 14.19 4.11
C PHE A 427 -8.19 13.39 4.20
N THR A 428 -8.21 12.14 3.74
CA THR A 428 -7.06 11.25 3.82
C THR A 428 -5.89 11.75 2.99
N ARG A 429 -6.16 12.24 1.77
CA ARG A 429 -5.11 12.83 0.92
C ARG A 429 -4.49 14.05 1.59
N ALA A 430 -5.31 15.00 2.01
CA ALA A 430 -4.84 16.22 2.66
C ALA A 430 -4.02 15.93 3.93
N LEU A 431 -4.43 14.92 4.71
CA LEU A 431 -3.74 14.52 5.93
C LEU A 431 -2.37 13.90 5.65
N LEU A 432 -2.25 13.09 4.59
CA LEU A 432 -0.97 12.55 4.13
C LEU A 432 -0.04 13.65 3.62
N GLU A 433 -0.54 14.58 2.79
CA GLU A 433 0.23 15.73 2.30
C GLU A 433 0.72 16.61 3.46
N TRP A 434 -0.13 16.88 4.46
CA TRP A 434 0.23 17.63 5.66
C TRP A 434 1.31 16.93 6.51
N LEU A 435 1.32 15.59 6.51
CA LEU A 435 2.36 14.79 7.14
C LEU A 435 3.69 14.78 6.37
N GLY A 436 3.73 15.38 5.17
CA GLY A 436 4.92 15.47 4.32
C GLY A 436 5.04 14.35 3.28
N PHE A 437 3.99 13.55 3.07
CA PHE A 437 4.00 12.53 2.02
C PHE A 437 3.78 13.16 0.64
N GLU A 438 4.68 12.89 -0.30
CA GLU A 438 4.47 13.11 -1.73
C GLU A 438 3.47 12.08 -2.24
N ILE A 439 2.32 12.51 -2.74
CA ILE A 439 1.31 11.62 -3.33
C ILE A 439 1.74 11.23 -4.74
N VAL A 440 2.00 9.94 -4.93
CA VAL A 440 2.43 9.35 -6.22
C VAL A 440 1.21 9.06 -7.11
N PHE A 441 0.12 8.58 -6.52
CA PHE A 441 -1.18 8.46 -7.16
C PHE A 441 -2.30 8.44 -6.12
N SER A 442 -3.51 8.81 -6.53
CA SER A 442 -4.71 8.84 -5.67
C SER A 442 -5.85 7.95 -6.14
N GLN A 443 -5.73 7.34 -7.33
CA GLN A 443 -6.74 6.42 -7.86
C GLN A 443 -6.11 5.29 -8.66
N VAL A 444 -6.75 4.13 -8.60
CA VAL A 444 -6.43 2.94 -9.40
C VAL A 444 -7.65 2.42 -10.16
N ASN A 445 -7.43 1.86 -11.35
CA ASN A 445 -8.45 1.18 -12.14
C ASN A 445 -8.72 -0.21 -11.54
N ALA A 446 -9.44 -0.23 -10.42
CA ALA A 446 -9.81 -1.45 -9.71
C ALA A 446 -11.28 -1.44 -9.28
N ARG A 447 -11.92 -2.59 -9.42
CA ARG A 447 -13.23 -2.90 -8.85
C ARG A 447 -13.13 -4.11 -7.92
N PRO A 448 -13.42 -3.94 -6.63
CA PRO A 448 -13.49 -2.69 -5.88
C PRO A 448 -12.09 -2.09 -5.67
N GLY A 449 -12.00 -0.92 -5.04
CA GLY A 449 -10.71 -0.34 -4.63
C GLY A 449 -10.22 0.88 -5.39
N ARG A 450 -11.05 1.52 -6.22
CA ARG A 450 -10.65 2.72 -6.99
C ARG A 450 -9.94 3.83 -6.20
N PRO A 451 -10.40 4.26 -5.01
CA PRO A 451 -9.80 5.40 -4.31
C PRO A 451 -8.53 5.05 -3.53
N LEU A 452 -7.68 4.17 -4.06
CA LEU A 452 -6.41 3.85 -3.43
C LEU A 452 -5.43 5.01 -3.62
N ILE A 453 -4.94 5.55 -2.51
CA ILE A 453 -3.90 6.58 -2.48
C ILE A 453 -2.57 5.93 -2.08
N PHE A 454 -1.49 6.30 -2.74
CA PHE A 454 -0.12 5.93 -2.37
C PHE A 454 0.76 7.18 -2.28
N GLY A 455 1.53 7.29 -1.20
CA GLY A 455 2.48 8.36 -1.02
C GLY A 455 3.76 7.93 -0.32
N ILE A 456 4.80 8.76 -0.44
CA ILE A 456 6.15 8.48 0.08
C ILE A 456 6.70 9.68 0.87
N HIS A 457 7.43 9.40 1.95
CA HIS A 457 8.13 10.42 2.74
C HIS A 457 9.46 9.86 3.27
N GLY A 458 10.56 10.18 2.59
CA GLY A 458 11.85 9.52 2.84
C GLY A 458 11.75 8.02 2.53
N SER A 459 12.10 7.16 3.50
CA SER A 459 11.92 5.70 3.40
C SER A 459 10.54 5.21 3.85
N GLY A 460 9.68 6.12 4.31
CA GLY A 460 8.35 5.81 4.83
C GLY A 460 7.33 5.82 3.70
N VAL A 461 6.37 4.91 3.74
CA VAL A 461 5.31 4.82 2.75
C VAL A 461 3.95 4.93 3.39
N ALA A 462 3.00 5.54 2.68
CA ALA A 462 1.64 5.70 3.15
C ALA A 462 0.62 5.20 2.13
N PHE A 463 -0.47 4.63 2.63
CA PHE A 463 -1.63 4.28 1.83
C PHE A 463 -2.90 4.85 2.42
N GLY A 464 -3.66 5.58 1.59
CA GLY A 464 -5.07 5.88 1.83
C GLY A 464 -5.89 4.74 1.25
N LEU A 465 -6.50 3.94 2.12
CA LEU A 465 -7.26 2.75 1.76
C LEU A 465 -8.77 3.06 1.83
N PRO A 466 -9.58 2.46 0.93
CA PRO A 466 -11.03 2.64 0.99
C PRO A 466 -11.61 2.12 2.32
N GLY A 467 -12.68 2.76 2.82
CA GLY A 467 -13.34 2.35 4.06
C GLY A 467 -14.13 1.04 3.95
N ASN A 468 -14.58 0.69 2.75
CA ASN A 468 -15.32 -0.55 2.48
C ASN A 468 -14.41 -1.78 2.60
N PRO A 469 -14.67 -2.76 3.50
CA PRO A 469 -13.70 -3.79 3.88
C PRO A 469 -13.18 -4.69 2.74
N LEU A 470 -14.02 -5.01 1.78
CA LEU A 470 -13.61 -5.84 0.65
C LEU A 470 -12.81 -5.04 -0.39
N SER A 471 -13.11 -3.74 -0.54
CA SER A 471 -12.20 -2.82 -1.27
C SER A 471 -10.84 -2.74 -0.58
N HIS A 472 -10.88 -2.64 0.75
CA HIS A 472 -9.72 -2.55 1.61
C HIS A 472 -8.81 -3.78 1.44
N PHE A 473 -9.39 -4.98 1.50
CA PHE A 473 -8.72 -6.25 1.26
C PHE A 473 -8.08 -6.31 -0.14
N VAL A 474 -8.81 -5.93 -1.18
CA VAL A 474 -8.30 -5.88 -2.55
C VAL A 474 -7.11 -4.93 -2.67
N CYS A 475 -7.23 -3.70 -2.15
CA CYS A 475 -6.15 -2.72 -2.16
C CYS A 475 -4.92 -3.18 -1.38
N PHE A 476 -5.11 -3.87 -0.25
CA PHE A 476 -3.99 -4.44 0.51
C PHE A 476 -3.17 -5.39 -0.35
N HIS A 477 -3.81 -6.36 -1.00
CA HIS A 477 -3.10 -7.37 -1.80
C HIS A 477 -2.58 -6.83 -3.13
N LEU A 478 -3.27 -5.87 -3.74
CA LEU A 478 -2.78 -5.21 -4.95
C LEU A 478 -1.54 -4.37 -4.69
N ALA A 479 -1.50 -3.64 -3.56
CA ALA A 479 -0.52 -2.57 -3.34
C ALA A 479 0.30 -2.75 -2.05
N VAL A 480 -0.35 -2.77 -0.88
CA VAL A 480 0.34 -2.77 0.43
C VAL A 480 1.25 -3.99 0.59
N ALA A 481 0.80 -5.17 0.17
CA ALA A 481 1.61 -6.40 0.21
C ALA A 481 2.90 -6.30 -0.63
N GLY A 482 2.83 -5.61 -1.78
CA GLY A 482 4.01 -5.34 -2.60
C GLY A 482 4.99 -4.37 -1.93
N ALA A 483 4.46 -3.34 -1.26
CA ALA A 483 5.28 -2.41 -0.48
C ALA A 483 5.95 -3.11 0.71
N LEU A 484 5.23 -3.94 1.46
CA LEU A 484 5.76 -4.74 2.57
C LEU A 484 6.89 -5.68 2.12
N ALA A 485 6.71 -6.35 0.98
CA ALA A 485 7.75 -7.18 0.39
C ALA A 485 8.99 -6.34 0.01
N ALA A 486 8.80 -5.19 -0.62
CA ALA A 486 9.90 -4.30 -0.99
C ALA A 486 10.65 -3.74 0.24
N LEU A 487 9.94 -3.32 1.29
CA LEU A 487 10.52 -2.80 2.53
C LEU A 487 11.30 -3.85 3.31
N THR A 488 10.84 -5.11 3.31
CA THR A 488 11.55 -6.22 3.98
C THR A 488 12.64 -6.84 3.10
N GLY A 489 12.64 -6.56 1.80
CA GLY A 489 13.48 -7.27 0.82
C GLY A 489 13.00 -8.70 0.54
N GLY A 490 11.74 -9.01 0.87
CA GLY A 490 11.11 -10.29 0.61
C GLY A 490 10.51 -10.40 -0.81
N PRO A 491 10.00 -11.58 -1.18
CA PRO A 491 9.39 -11.79 -2.49
C PRO A 491 8.07 -11.03 -2.64
N ALA A 492 7.94 -10.24 -3.70
CA ALA A 492 6.68 -9.56 -4.01
C ALA A 492 5.60 -10.57 -4.45
N PRO A 493 4.30 -10.33 -4.13
CA PRO A 493 3.20 -11.15 -4.64
C PRO A 493 3.22 -11.18 -6.17
N LYS A 494 3.11 -12.37 -6.78
CA LYS A 494 3.15 -12.56 -8.23
C LYS A 494 1.78 -12.93 -8.77
N TRP A 495 1.48 -12.46 -9.98
CA TRP A 495 0.36 -12.97 -10.76
C TRP A 495 0.59 -14.46 -11.06
N SER A 496 -0.43 -15.26 -10.76
CA SER A 496 -0.49 -16.69 -11.08
C SER A 496 -1.61 -16.92 -12.08
N ARG A 497 -1.57 -18.05 -12.80
CA ARG A 497 -2.63 -18.40 -13.76
C ARG A 497 -3.43 -19.58 -13.24
N GLY A 498 -4.75 -19.48 -13.34
CA GLY A 498 -5.68 -20.52 -12.95
C GLY A 498 -6.86 -20.60 -13.91
N ARG A 499 -7.57 -21.72 -13.88
CA ARG A 499 -8.77 -21.93 -14.68
C ARG A 499 -10.01 -21.69 -13.83
N LEU A 500 -10.99 -20.96 -14.33
CA LEU A 500 -12.27 -20.82 -13.64
C LEU A 500 -12.93 -22.19 -13.43
N ALA A 501 -13.44 -22.45 -12.24
CA ALA A 501 -14.15 -23.69 -11.91
C ALA A 501 -15.61 -23.66 -12.40
N GLY A 502 -16.21 -22.47 -12.47
CA GLY A 502 -17.57 -22.24 -12.95
C GLY A 502 -17.63 -21.09 -13.94
N LYS A 503 -18.81 -20.88 -14.53
CA LYS A 503 -19.08 -19.72 -15.39
C LYS A 503 -19.14 -18.45 -14.54
N LEU A 504 -18.61 -17.35 -15.07
CA LEU A 504 -18.90 -16.01 -14.59
C LEU A 504 -20.02 -15.44 -15.46
N GLU A 505 -21.14 -15.09 -14.83
CA GLU A 505 -22.25 -14.38 -15.47
C GLU A 505 -22.28 -12.94 -14.96
N GLY A 506 -22.62 -11.99 -15.83
CA GLY A 506 -22.75 -10.59 -15.46
C GLY A 506 -22.48 -9.63 -16.61
N GLU A 507 -22.91 -8.39 -16.42
CA GLU A 507 -22.64 -7.30 -17.35
C GLU A 507 -21.16 -6.89 -17.30
N PRO A 508 -20.56 -6.56 -18.46
CA PRO A 508 -19.21 -6.01 -18.53
C PRO A 508 -19.00 -4.84 -17.58
N SER A 509 -17.86 -4.82 -16.89
CA SER A 509 -17.48 -3.68 -16.06
C SER A 509 -16.51 -2.78 -16.80
N ALA A 510 -16.72 -1.46 -16.77
CA ALA A 510 -15.75 -0.51 -17.34
C ALA A 510 -14.36 -0.54 -16.66
N ARG A 511 -14.25 -1.19 -15.49
CA ARG A 511 -13.02 -1.33 -14.71
C ARG A 511 -12.61 -2.78 -14.62
N GLU A 512 -11.31 -2.99 -14.45
CA GLU A 512 -10.77 -4.29 -14.09
C GLU A 512 -11.31 -4.72 -12.72
N THR A 513 -11.79 -5.96 -12.62
CA THR A 513 -12.42 -6.48 -11.40
C THR A 513 -11.49 -7.48 -10.72
N PHE A 514 -11.18 -7.24 -9.46
CA PHE A 514 -10.43 -8.15 -8.61
C PHE A 514 -11.41 -8.92 -7.74
N TRP A 515 -11.76 -10.10 -8.21
CA TRP A 515 -12.85 -10.91 -7.69
C TRP A 515 -12.34 -11.87 -6.61
N PRO A 516 -12.88 -11.84 -5.37
CA PRO A 516 -12.52 -12.79 -4.32
C PRO A 516 -12.77 -14.22 -4.77
N ALA A 517 -11.76 -15.06 -4.68
CA ALA A 517 -11.82 -16.42 -5.17
C ALA A 517 -11.21 -17.38 -4.14
N ARG A 518 -11.61 -18.64 -4.28
CA ARG A 518 -10.91 -19.78 -3.69
C ARG A 518 -10.20 -20.57 -4.79
N TRP A 519 -8.88 -20.61 -4.78
CA TRP A 519 -8.10 -21.55 -5.55
C TRP A 519 -8.06 -22.92 -4.86
N ALA A 520 -8.11 -23.98 -5.67
CA ALA A 520 -7.86 -25.36 -5.31
C ALA A 520 -7.04 -26.02 -6.41
N VAL A 521 -6.25 -27.04 -6.07
CA VAL A 521 -5.47 -27.83 -7.04
C VAL A 521 -6.26 -29.09 -7.36
N SER A 522 -6.51 -29.38 -8.63
CA SER A 522 -7.10 -30.66 -9.03
C SER A 522 -6.09 -31.79 -8.93
N ASP A 523 -6.58 -33.04 -9.00
CA ASP A 523 -5.72 -34.24 -9.01
C ASP A 523 -4.71 -34.25 -10.19
N GLU A 524 -5.04 -33.53 -11.26
CA GLU A 524 -4.20 -33.33 -12.45
C GLU A 524 -3.19 -32.16 -12.29
N GLY A 525 -3.05 -31.58 -11.10
CA GLY A 525 -2.14 -30.44 -10.83
C GLY A 525 -2.64 -29.08 -11.34
N THR A 526 -3.86 -28.98 -11.86
CA THR A 526 -4.38 -27.72 -12.41
C THR A 526 -5.02 -26.86 -11.32
N VAL A 527 -4.63 -25.58 -11.24
CA VAL A 527 -5.27 -24.61 -10.36
C VAL A 527 -6.67 -24.26 -10.87
N ARG A 528 -7.69 -24.53 -10.04
CA ARG A 528 -9.10 -24.20 -10.27
C ARG A 528 -9.53 -23.05 -9.36
N LEU A 529 -10.12 -22.01 -9.94
CA LEU A 529 -10.59 -20.81 -9.25
C LEU A 529 -12.12 -20.83 -9.09
N HIS A 530 -12.57 -20.89 -7.85
CA HIS A 530 -13.98 -20.76 -7.47
C HIS A 530 -14.24 -19.30 -7.07
N LEU A 531 -14.89 -18.54 -7.95
CA LEU A 531 -15.27 -17.16 -7.64
C LEU A 531 -16.30 -17.15 -6.51
N LEU A 532 -16.08 -16.29 -5.52
CA LEU A 532 -16.96 -16.16 -4.36
C LEU A 532 -18.03 -15.10 -4.63
N ALA A 533 -19.24 -15.37 -4.19
CA ALA A 533 -20.33 -14.40 -4.31
C ALA A 533 -20.06 -13.19 -3.39
N TRP A 534 -20.33 -12.00 -3.90
CA TRP A 534 -20.35 -10.76 -3.13
C TRP A 534 -21.55 -9.91 -3.55
N ALA A 535 -22.06 -9.07 -2.66
CA ALA A 535 -23.21 -8.20 -2.99
C ALA A 535 -22.73 -6.80 -3.40
N ASN A 536 -21.78 -6.27 -2.64
CA ASN A 536 -21.18 -4.96 -2.83
C ASN A 536 -19.79 -4.96 -2.19
N SER A 537 -19.07 -3.86 -2.35
CA SER A 537 -17.71 -3.66 -1.85
C SER A 537 -17.57 -3.65 -0.32
N GLY A 538 -18.67 -3.62 0.43
CA GLY A 538 -18.69 -3.73 1.89
C GLY A 538 -18.90 -5.16 2.40
N ASN A 539 -19.11 -6.15 1.52
CA ASN A 539 -19.38 -7.52 1.92
C ASN A 539 -18.12 -8.23 2.48
N VAL A 540 -18.10 -8.43 3.80
CA VAL A 540 -16.99 -9.09 4.52
C VAL A 540 -17.07 -10.62 4.45
N ALA A 541 -18.25 -11.21 4.23
CA ALA A 541 -18.47 -12.65 4.36
C ALA A 541 -17.60 -13.47 3.38
N CYS A 542 -17.39 -12.96 2.17
CA CYS A 542 -16.54 -13.62 1.18
C CYS A 542 -15.07 -13.67 1.59
N LEU A 543 -14.59 -12.75 2.44
CA LEU A 543 -13.18 -12.66 2.83
C LEU A 543 -12.72 -13.85 3.66
N ALA A 544 -13.60 -14.44 4.48
CA ALA A 544 -13.26 -15.58 5.33
C ALA A 544 -12.87 -16.83 4.54
N SER A 545 -13.36 -16.95 3.29
CA SER A 545 -13.09 -18.09 2.40
C SER A 545 -12.14 -17.76 1.25
N ALA A 546 -11.78 -16.49 1.08
CA ALA A 546 -10.94 -16.04 -0.02
C ALA A 546 -9.48 -16.42 0.23
N ASN A 547 -8.88 -17.13 -0.73
CA ASN A 547 -7.44 -17.39 -0.76
C ASN A 547 -6.78 -16.88 -2.07
N ALA A 548 -7.56 -16.23 -2.94
CA ALA A 548 -7.12 -15.55 -4.16
C ALA A 548 -7.97 -14.31 -4.50
N LEU A 549 -7.42 -13.44 -5.34
CA LEU A 549 -8.13 -12.41 -6.09
C LEU A 549 -7.98 -12.69 -7.58
N ALA A 550 -9.04 -13.18 -8.22
CA ALA A 550 -9.07 -13.41 -9.66
C ALA A 550 -9.19 -12.08 -10.41
N ARG A 551 -8.35 -11.89 -11.42
CA ARG A 551 -8.31 -10.70 -12.28
C ARG A 551 -9.25 -10.90 -13.46
N ILE A 552 -10.36 -10.17 -13.46
CA ILE A 552 -11.33 -10.16 -14.55
C ILE A 552 -11.11 -8.87 -15.35
N PRO A 553 -10.71 -8.95 -16.63
CA PRO A 553 -10.40 -7.77 -17.43
C PRO A 553 -11.56 -6.79 -17.54
N ALA A 554 -11.25 -5.51 -17.72
CA ALA A 554 -12.27 -4.51 -18.04
C ALA A 554 -13.01 -4.88 -19.35
N GLN A 555 -14.28 -4.51 -19.43
CA GLN A 555 -15.20 -4.83 -20.52
C GLN A 555 -15.43 -6.33 -20.75
N CYS A 556 -14.91 -7.19 -19.86
CA CYS A 556 -15.23 -8.60 -19.83
C CYS A 556 -16.54 -8.80 -19.05
N GLY A 557 -17.57 -9.30 -19.73
CA GLY A 557 -18.84 -9.68 -19.10
C GLY A 557 -18.81 -11.14 -18.68
N ARG A 558 -19.18 -12.02 -19.62
CA ARG A 558 -19.25 -13.46 -19.39
C ARG A 558 -17.90 -14.14 -19.60
N LEU A 559 -17.54 -15.06 -18.69
CA LEU A 559 -16.45 -16.01 -18.88
C LEU A 559 -16.97 -17.43 -18.70
N ASP A 560 -16.60 -18.33 -19.61
CA ASP A 560 -16.97 -19.73 -19.54
C ASP A 560 -16.13 -20.51 -18.51
N PRO A 561 -16.63 -21.65 -18.01
CA PRO A 561 -15.84 -22.55 -17.20
C PRO A 561 -14.53 -22.91 -17.89
N SER A 562 -13.47 -23.10 -17.10
CA SER A 562 -12.10 -23.39 -17.57
C SER A 562 -11.38 -22.27 -18.31
N ALA A 563 -11.98 -21.08 -18.47
CA ALA A 563 -11.27 -19.89 -18.93
C ALA A 563 -10.04 -19.62 -18.05
N ILE A 564 -8.91 -19.33 -18.70
CA ILE A 564 -7.66 -19.01 -18.01
C ILE A 564 -7.71 -17.55 -17.60
N VAL A 565 -7.55 -17.29 -16.31
CA VAL A 565 -7.47 -15.93 -15.76
C VAL A 565 -6.22 -15.81 -14.89
N GLU A 566 -5.71 -14.59 -14.79
CA GLU A 566 -4.68 -14.28 -13.80
C GLU A 566 -5.33 -14.14 -12.42
N PHE A 567 -4.58 -14.41 -11.37
CA PHE A 567 -5.01 -14.16 -10.00
C PHE A 567 -3.83 -13.84 -9.10
N LEU A 568 -4.08 -13.09 -8.02
CA LEU A 568 -3.14 -12.94 -6.92
C LEU A 568 -3.49 -13.92 -5.82
N PRO A 569 -2.57 -14.81 -5.40
CA PRO A 569 -2.72 -15.55 -4.15
C PRO A 569 -2.72 -14.57 -2.97
N VAL A 570 -3.70 -14.71 -2.07
CA VAL A 570 -3.76 -13.93 -0.82
C VAL A 570 -3.35 -14.74 0.41
N SER A 571 -3.13 -16.04 0.21
CA SER A 571 -2.45 -16.97 1.12
C SER A 571 -1.30 -17.65 0.38
N ALA A 572 -0.38 -18.28 1.11
CA ALA A 572 0.70 -19.05 0.49
C ALA A 572 0.13 -20.13 -0.45
N MET A 573 0.65 -20.20 -1.68
CA MET A 573 0.47 -21.35 -2.55
C MET A 573 1.61 -22.35 -2.31
N PRO A 574 1.39 -23.66 -2.53
CA PRO A 574 2.48 -24.63 -2.58
C PRO A 574 3.51 -24.19 -3.62
N GLU A 575 4.81 -24.23 -3.28
CA GLU A 575 5.90 -23.83 -4.19
C GLU A 575 6.03 -24.73 -5.43
N LYS A 576 5.35 -25.89 -5.43
CA LYS A 576 5.26 -26.82 -6.56
C LYS A 576 3.80 -27.08 -6.88
N LEU A 577 3.36 -26.54 -8.01
CA LEU A 577 2.11 -26.88 -8.70
C LEU A 577 2.45 -27.48 -10.05
#